data_AF-A0A554JIR0-F1
#
_entry.id   AF-A0A554JIR0-F1
#
_cell.length_a   1.000
_cell.length_b   1.000
_cell.length_c   1.000
_cell.angle_alpha   90.00
_cell.angle_beta   90.00
_cell.angle_gamma   90.00
#
_symmetry.space_group_name_H-M   'P 1'
#
loop_
_entity.id
_entity.type
_entity.pdbx_description
1 polymer ?
#
loop_
_entity_poly.entity_id
_entity_poly.type
_entity_poly.pdbx_seq_one_letter_code
_entity_poly.pdbx_strand_id
1 'polypeptide(L)'
;MIPMQDAITKKVMREEYLSMFRRLKHILPAAVAKRVPKTVMIVSVTSRQALFLNSRYRTQRHPANVLSFRYSSQYGEIILCPDRIVRDAKKEGNSHVFQMTWMILHGMLHLAGLHHEYSSAHSRSIELLERRVLRIFFDVAKRVTPYRRTRFRDFHGANRDRRAA
;
A
#
# COMPACT_ATOMS: atom_id res chain seq x y z
N MET A 1 -12.65 22.12 10.23
CA MET A 1 -13.59 21.08 10.69
C MET A 1 -13.95 20.22 9.47
N ILE A 2 -13.26 19.09 9.26
CA ILE A 2 -13.45 18.26 8.05
C ILE A 2 -14.52 17.20 8.36
N PRO A 3 -15.70 17.23 7.70
CA PRO A 3 -16.75 16.24 7.91
C PRO A 3 -16.38 14.97 7.14
N MET A 4 -15.70 14.04 7.80
CA MET A 4 -15.43 12.70 7.25
C MET A 4 -15.69 11.58 8.28
N GLN A 5 -16.12 11.94 9.49
CA GLN A 5 -16.42 10.98 10.56
C GLN A 5 -17.76 10.27 10.34
N ASP A 6 -18.73 10.90 9.66
CA ASP A 6 -20.10 10.37 9.61
C ASP A 6 -20.42 9.45 8.42
N ALA A 7 -19.57 9.40 7.40
CA ALA A 7 -19.79 8.57 6.20
C ALA A 7 -18.89 7.32 6.11
N ILE A 8 -18.03 7.10 7.11
CA ILE A 8 -17.15 5.91 7.23
C ILE A 8 -17.59 5.06 8.43
N THR A 9 -18.88 5.05 8.72
CA THR A 9 -19.40 4.26 9.85
C THR A 9 -19.60 2.81 9.39
N LYS A 10 -18.78 1.92 9.97
CA LYS A 10 -18.74 0.44 9.83
C LYS A 10 -17.94 -0.14 8.64
N LYS A 11 -16.62 0.03 8.65
CA LYS A 11 -15.70 -1.01 8.17
C LYS A 11 -14.37 -0.97 8.92
N VAL A 12 -14.46 -1.35 10.19
CA VAL A 12 -13.34 -1.54 11.12
C VAL A 12 -12.29 -2.47 10.50
N MET A 13 -11.03 -2.22 10.86
CA MET A 13 -9.83 -3.00 10.50
C MET A 13 -10.12 -4.49 10.33
N ARG A 14 -9.77 -5.07 9.17
CA ARG A 14 -9.72 -6.53 9.06
C ARG A 14 -8.48 -7.03 9.81
N GLU A 15 -8.63 -8.04 10.65
CA GLU A 15 -7.51 -8.66 11.40
C GLU A 15 -6.36 -9.10 10.48
N GLU A 16 -6.69 -9.55 9.27
CA GLU A 16 -5.72 -9.90 8.23
C GLU A 16 -4.78 -8.74 7.90
N TYR A 17 -5.29 -7.52 7.75
CA TYR A 17 -4.49 -6.35 7.41
C TYR A 17 -3.58 -5.93 8.57
N LEU A 18 -4.09 -6.02 9.80
CA LEU A 18 -3.30 -5.74 11.00
C LEU A 18 -2.19 -6.78 11.19
N SER A 19 -2.46 -8.05 10.91
CA SER A 19 -1.46 -9.11 10.94
C SER A 19 -0.35 -8.87 9.90
N MET A 20 -0.73 -8.55 8.66
CA MET A 20 0.23 -8.18 7.60
C MET A 20 1.07 -6.96 8.01
N PHE A 21 0.43 -5.89 8.48
CA PHE A 21 1.11 -4.66 8.90
C PHE A 21 2.10 -4.90 10.04
N ARG A 22 1.69 -5.61 11.09
CA ARG A 22 2.57 -5.95 12.23
C ARG A 22 3.80 -6.71 11.75
N ARG A 23 3.60 -7.74 10.94
CA ARG A 23 4.70 -8.55 10.42
C ARG A 23 5.61 -7.76 9.48
N LEU A 24 5.07 -6.93 8.60
CA LEU A 24 5.85 -6.01 7.76
C LEU A 24 6.68 -5.05 8.61
N LYS A 25 6.11 -4.50 9.69
CA LYS A 25 6.82 -3.59 10.61
C LYS A 25 8.04 -4.24 11.26
N HIS A 26 7.97 -5.55 11.56
CA HIS A 26 9.12 -6.31 12.07
C HIS A 26 10.19 -6.64 11.01
N ILE A 27 9.81 -6.71 9.73
CA ILE A 27 10.74 -7.01 8.63
C ILE A 27 11.41 -5.74 8.10
N LEU A 28 10.73 -4.59 8.20
CA LEU A 28 11.27 -3.31 7.75
C LEU A 28 12.60 -2.98 8.44
N PRO A 29 13.56 -2.36 7.72
CA PRO A 29 14.77 -1.83 8.34
C PRO A 29 14.41 -0.90 9.51
N ALA A 30 15.11 -1.02 10.63
CA ALA A 30 14.79 -0.26 11.85
C ALA A 30 14.72 1.26 11.62
N ALA A 31 15.60 1.80 10.76
CA ALA A 31 15.60 3.21 10.38
C ALA A 31 14.31 3.66 9.67
N VAL A 32 13.69 2.76 8.90
CA VAL A 32 12.41 3.03 8.22
C VAL A 32 11.24 2.79 9.18
N ALA A 33 11.25 1.68 9.91
CA ALA A 33 10.19 1.32 10.85
C ALA A 33 9.96 2.40 11.92
N LYS A 34 11.03 3.05 12.42
CA LYS A 34 10.96 4.17 13.37
C LYS A 34 10.29 5.43 12.81
N ARG A 35 10.27 5.59 11.48
CA ARG A 35 9.66 6.74 10.81
C ARG A 35 8.18 6.55 10.52
N VAL A 36 7.68 5.32 10.51
CA VAL A 36 6.24 5.03 10.39
C VAL A 36 5.52 5.59 11.64
N PRO A 37 4.35 6.26 11.49
CA PRO A 37 3.61 6.76 12.64
C PRO A 37 3.32 5.69 13.70
N LYS A 38 3.25 6.09 14.97
CA LYS A 38 3.00 5.17 16.10
C LYS A 38 1.68 4.42 15.94
N THR A 39 0.64 5.16 15.58
CA THR A 39 -0.71 4.65 15.33
C THR A 39 -1.03 4.83 13.85
N VAL A 40 -1.30 3.71 13.17
CA VAL A 40 -1.72 3.69 11.77
C VAL A 40 -3.07 3.01 11.66
N MET A 41 -4.04 3.72 11.07
CA MET A 41 -5.35 3.19 10.75
C MET A 41 -5.36 2.65 9.31
N ILE A 42 -5.82 1.41 9.10
CA ILE A 42 -5.93 0.79 7.77
C ILE A 42 -7.41 0.63 7.38
N VAL A 43 -7.92 1.54 6.57
CA VAL A 43 -9.34 1.60 6.20
C VAL A 43 -9.56 0.99 4.83
N SER A 44 -10.61 0.18 4.68
CA SER A 44 -11.04 -0.31 3.37
C SER A 44 -12.20 0.52 2.83
N VAL A 45 -12.10 0.93 1.57
CA VAL A 45 -13.11 1.75 0.88
C VAL A 45 -13.55 1.09 -0.42
N THR A 46 -14.75 1.46 -0.87
CA THR A 46 -15.28 1.09 -2.18
C THR A 46 -14.49 1.76 -3.32
N SER A 47 -14.59 1.23 -4.54
CA SER A 47 -14.01 1.88 -5.73
C SER A 47 -14.51 3.32 -5.94
N ARG A 48 -15.79 3.60 -5.61
CA ARG A 48 -16.37 4.94 -5.71
C ARG A 48 -15.76 5.91 -4.71
N GLN A 49 -15.61 5.49 -3.45
CA GLN A 49 -14.92 6.28 -2.42
C GLN A 49 -13.45 6.48 -2.77
N ALA A 50 -12.75 5.45 -3.24
CA ALA A 50 -11.37 5.57 -3.69
C ALA A 50 -11.20 6.55 -4.86
N LEU A 51 -12.12 6.55 -5.83
CA LEU A 51 -12.14 7.55 -6.91
C LEU A 51 -12.32 8.97 -6.35
N PHE A 52 -13.33 9.17 -5.50
CA PHE A 52 -13.60 10.46 -4.88
C PHE A 52 -12.37 11.00 -4.14
N LEU A 53 -11.75 10.17 -3.30
CA LEU A 53 -10.55 10.54 -2.55
C LEU A 53 -9.36 10.82 -3.48
N ASN A 54 -9.14 9.99 -4.50
CA ASN A 54 -8.03 10.18 -5.43
C ASN A 54 -8.20 11.46 -6.29
N SER A 55 -9.44 11.78 -6.67
CA SER A 55 -9.76 13.04 -7.34
C SER A 55 -9.58 14.24 -6.42
N ARG A 56 -10.00 14.13 -5.15
CA ARG A 56 -9.91 15.24 -4.17
C ARG A 56 -8.47 15.55 -3.74
N TYR A 57 -7.67 14.52 -3.48
CA TYR A 57 -6.34 14.69 -2.85
C TYR A 57 -5.17 14.56 -3.84
N ARG A 58 -5.37 13.93 -5.01
CA ARG A 58 -4.33 13.76 -6.04
C ARG A 58 -4.74 14.27 -7.42
N THR A 59 -5.93 14.88 -7.57
CA THR A 59 -6.49 15.34 -8.86
C THR A 59 -6.57 14.24 -9.94
N GLN A 60 -6.60 12.96 -9.52
CA GLN A 60 -6.65 11.81 -10.44
C GLN A 60 -8.08 11.30 -10.61
N ARG A 61 -8.52 11.15 -11.87
CA ARG A 61 -9.89 10.72 -12.24
C ARG A 61 -10.04 9.19 -12.39
N HIS A 62 -9.37 8.43 -11.53
CA HIS A 62 -9.56 6.98 -11.42
C HIS A 62 -9.45 6.53 -9.97
N PRO A 63 -10.06 5.39 -9.57
CA PRO A 63 -9.86 4.83 -8.23
C PRO A 63 -8.38 4.55 -7.97
N ALA A 64 -7.88 4.97 -6.81
CA ALA A 64 -6.60 4.52 -6.29
C ALA A 64 -6.71 3.10 -5.72
N ASN A 65 -5.64 2.32 -5.81
CA ASN A 65 -5.48 1.05 -5.09
C ASN A 65 -5.18 1.31 -3.60
N VAL A 66 -4.29 2.27 -3.32
CA VAL A 66 -3.91 2.72 -1.98
C VAL A 66 -3.70 4.24 -1.94
N LEU A 67 -4.14 4.86 -0.85
CA LEU A 67 -3.80 6.21 -0.45
C LEU A 67 -3.17 6.18 0.94
N SER A 68 -2.28 7.11 1.22
CA SER A 68 -1.58 7.16 2.51
C SER A 68 -1.51 8.60 3.01
N PHE A 69 -2.08 8.83 4.18
CA PHE A 69 -2.20 10.13 4.80
C PHE A 69 -1.39 10.15 6.10
N ARG A 70 -0.33 10.95 6.12
CA ARG A 70 0.45 11.18 7.34
C ARG A 70 -0.03 12.49 7.96
N TYR A 71 -0.62 12.41 9.15
CA TYR A 71 -1.09 13.59 9.89
C TYR A 71 -0.01 14.12 10.84
N SER A 72 0.76 13.22 11.46
CA SER A 72 1.87 13.57 12.35
C SER A 72 2.87 12.41 12.47
N SER A 73 3.88 12.56 13.32
CA SER A 73 4.71 11.42 13.75
C SER A 73 3.96 10.39 14.59
N GLN A 74 2.79 10.76 15.15
CA GLN A 74 1.98 9.87 15.99
C GLN A 74 0.89 9.17 15.21
N TYR A 75 0.28 9.83 14.23
CA TYR A 75 -0.92 9.34 13.53
C TYR A 75 -0.78 9.36 12.01
N GLY A 76 -1.21 8.26 11.39
CA GLY A 76 -1.39 8.16 9.95
C GLY A 76 -2.50 7.19 9.56
N GLU A 77 -2.85 7.20 8.29
CA GLU A 77 -3.92 6.38 7.71
C GLU A 77 -3.46 5.79 6.37
N ILE A 78 -3.79 4.51 6.15
CA ILE A 78 -3.67 3.81 4.88
C ILE A 78 -5.09 3.47 4.43
N ILE A 79 -5.51 4.03 3.31
CA ILE A 79 -6.81 3.74 2.70
C ILE A 79 -6.60 2.77 1.55
N LEU A 80 -7.25 1.61 1.59
CA LEU A 80 -7.14 0.55 0.60
C LEU A 80 -8.46 0.39 -0.15
N CYS A 81 -8.38 0.12 -1.46
CA CYS A 81 -9.53 -0.28 -2.27
C CYS A 81 -9.41 -1.78 -2.64
N PRO A 82 -9.99 -2.72 -1.86
CA PRO A 82 -9.80 -4.15 -2.08
C PRO A 82 -10.22 -4.61 -3.48
N ASP A 83 -11.33 -4.10 -4.01
CA ASP A 83 -11.80 -4.46 -5.36
C ASP A 83 -10.77 -4.10 -6.43
N ARG A 84 -10.13 -2.93 -6.28
CA ARG A 84 -9.09 -2.48 -7.20
C ARG A 84 -7.84 -3.34 -7.07
N ILE A 85 -7.41 -3.59 -5.84
CA ILE A 85 -6.24 -4.43 -5.52
C ILE A 85 -6.42 -5.84 -6.09
N VAL A 86 -7.60 -6.46 -5.95
CA VAL A 86 -7.88 -7.79 -6.50
C VAL A 86 -7.87 -7.80 -8.03
N ARG A 87 -8.39 -6.74 -8.67
CA ARG A 87 -8.33 -6.60 -10.14
C ARG A 87 -6.89 -6.44 -10.63
N ASP A 88 -6.10 -5.61 -9.96
CA ASP A 88 -4.69 -5.40 -10.31
C ASP A 88 -3.88 -6.69 -10.11
N ALA A 89 -4.13 -7.42 -9.01
CA ALA A 89 -3.54 -8.75 -8.77
C ALA A 89 -3.79 -9.71 -9.94
N LYS A 90 -5.05 -9.82 -10.40
CA LYS A 90 -5.41 -10.68 -11.55
C LYS A 90 -4.69 -10.26 -12.83
N LYS A 91 -4.64 -8.95 -13.12
CA LYS A 91 -3.96 -8.41 -14.32
C LYS A 91 -2.46 -8.68 -14.31
N GLU A 92 -1.85 -8.60 -13.14
CA GLU A 92 -0.40 -8.80 -12.96
C GLU A 92 -0.01 -10.27 -12.77
N GLY A 93 -0.98 -11.19 -12.67
CA GLY A 93 -0.75 -12.61 -12.39
C GLY A 93 -0.28 -12.87 -10.96
N ASN A 94 -0.57 -11.97 -10.02
CA ASN A 94 -0.26 -12.06 -8.60
C ASN A 94 -1.46 -12.62 -7.82
N SER A 95 -1.21 -13.20 -6.63
CA SER A 95 -2.33 -13.47 -5.71
C SER A 95 -2.84 -12.19 -5.06
N HIS A 96 -4.10 -12.24 -4.62
CA HIS A 96 -4.69 -11.16 -3.84
C HIS A 96 -3.90 -10.90 -2.54
N VAL A 97 -3.37 -11.95 -1.88
CA VAL A 97 -2.59 -11.82 -0.64
C VAL A 97 -1.33 -11.01 -0.90
N PHE A 98 -0.59 -11.34 -1.96
CA PHE A 98 0.61 -10.60 -2.32
C PHE A 98 0.32 -9.15 -2.68
N GLN A 99 -0.69 -8.91 -3.53
CA GLN A 99 -1.02 -7.56 -3.93
C GLN A 99 -1.43 -6.72 -2.72
N MET A 100 -2.23 -7.29 -1.80
CA MET A 100 -2.64 -6.62 -0.57
C MET A 100 -1.43 -6.32 0.34
N THR A 101 -0.56 -7.30 0.58
CA THR A 101 0.66 -7.11 1.38
C THR A 101 1.56 -6.04 0.77
N TRP A 102 1.71 -6.03 -0.56
CA TRP A 102 2.47 -4.99 -1.26
C TRP A 102 1.83 -3.61 -1.07
N MET A 103 0.52 -3.46 -1.21
CA MET A 103 -0.15 -2.17 -1.00
C MET A 103 -0.04 -1.66 0.44
N ILE A 104 -0.11 -2.56 1.44
CA ILE A 104 0.11 -2.19 2.84
C ILE A 104 1.56 -1.73 3.04
N LEU A 105 2.54 -2.49 2.52
CA LEU A 105 3.96 -2.11 2.59
C LEU A 105 4.22 -0.77 1.92
N HIS A 106 3.71 -0.58 0.70
CA HIS A 106 3.83 0.64 -0.07
C HIS A 106 3.26 1.83 0.72
N GLY A 107 2.08 1.67 1.32
CA GLY A 107 1.49 2.67 2.19
C GLY A 107 2.34 2.97 3.43
N MET A 108 2.96 1.95 4.05
CA MET A 108 3.89 2.14 5.17
C MET A 108 5.13 2.95 4.76
N LEU A 109 5.70 2.70 3.58
CA LEU A 109 6.86 3.43 3.09
C LEU A 109 6.53 4.90 2.82
N HIS A 110 5.36 5.18 2.22
CA HIS A 110 4.86 6.55 2.09
C HIS A 110 4.63 7.21 3.44
N LEU A 111 4.03 6.50 4.40
CA LEU A 111 3.89 7.01 5.75
C LEU A 111 5.24 7.25 6.44
N ALA A 112 6.30 6.52 6.09
CA ALA A 112 7.67 6.78 6.58
C ALA A 112 8.34 8.00 5.90
N GLY A 113 7.70 8.61 4.89
CA GLY A 113 8.23 9.73 4.11
C GLY A 113 9.16 9.29 2.97
N LEU A 114 9.06 8.03 2.53
CA LEU A 114 9.74 7.54 1.34
C LEU A 114 8.76 7.61 0.16
N HIS A 115 9.03 8.49 -0.81
CA HIS A 115 8.15 8.70 -1.96
C HIS A 115 8.91 8.37 -3.26
N HIS A 116 8.36 7.44 -4.04
CA HIS A 116 8.96 7.01 -5.32
C HIS A 116 8.77 8.04 -6.44
N GLU A 117 7.88 9.01 -6.25
CA GLU A 117 7.53 10.04 -7.25
C GLU A 117 8.60 11.13 -7.40
N TYR A 118 9.56 11.25 -6.47
CA TYR A 118 10.54 12.34 -6.46
C TYR A 118 11.62 12.22 -7.54
N SER A 119 12.14 11.02 -7.80
CA SER A 119 13.10 10.80 -8.89
C SER A 119 13.21 9.33 -9.27
N SER A 120 13.77 9.05 -10.45
CA SER A 120 14.02 7.68 -10.91
C SER A 120 14.97 6.90 -9.99
N ALA A 121 15.89 7.58 -9.30
CA ALA A 121 16.78 6.97 -8.32
C ALA A 121 16.01 6.60 -7.03
N HIS A 122 15.14 7.49 -6.53
CA HIS A 122 14.27 7.20 -5.39
C HIS A 122 13.28 6.08 -5.70
N SER A 123 12.71 6.08 -6.90
CA SER A 123 11.81 5.01 -7.34
C SER A 123 12.51 3.65 -7.32
N ARG A 124 13.75 3.57 -7.82
CA ARG A 124 14.53 2.33 -7.80
C ARG A 124 14.88 1.89 -6.39
N SER A 125 15.29 2.79 -5.51
CA SER A 125 15.66 2.43 -4.13
C SER A 125 14.45 1.94 -3.32
N ILE A 126 13.29 2.57 -3.48
CA ILE A 126 12.04 2.14 -2.85
C ILE A 126 11.60 0.79 -3.41
N GLU A 127 11.64 0.59 -4.72
CA GLU A 127 11.30 -0.71 -5.33
C GLU A 127 12.20 -1.83 -4.80
N LEU A 128 13.51 -1.61 -4.70
CA LEU A 128 14.44 -2.60 -4.15
C LEU A 128 14.11 -2.95 -2.69
N LEU A 129 13.74 -1.94 -1.89
CA LEU A 129 13.30 -2.15 -0.51
C LEU A 129 11.99 -2.95 -0.45
N GLU A 130 11.00 -2.59 -1.26
CA GLU A 130 9.72 -3.29 -1.35
C GLU A 130 9.93 -4.77 -1.71
N ARG A 131 10.72 -5.04 -2.75
CA ARG A 131 11.05 -6.41 -3.18
C ARG A 131 11.75 -7.20 -2.08
N ARG A 132 12.72 -6.60 -1.37
CA ARG A 132 13.45 -7.24 -0.28
C ARG A 132 12.52 -7.62 0.87
N VAL A 133 11.68 -6.70 1.31
CA VAL A 133 10.75 -6.91 2.42
C VAL A 133 9.69 -7.95 2.06
N LEU A 134 9.10 -7.86 0.86
CA LEU A 134 8.11 -8.83 0.40
C LEU A 134 8.72 -10.23 0.25
N ARG A 135 9.96 -10.34 -0.24
CA ARG A 135 10.66 -11.63 -0.29
C ARG A 135 10.75 -12.25 1.10
N ILE A 136 11.21 -11.52 2.11
CA ILE A 136 11.31 -12.03 3.49
C ILE A 136 9.92 -12.39 4.05
N PHE A 137 8.91 -11.56 3.79
CA PHE A 137 7.54 -11.79 4.23
C PHE A 137 6.98 -13.12 3.69
N PHE A 138 7.20 -13.39 2.40
CA PHE A 138 6.67 -14.60 1.76
C PHE A 138 7.59 -15.83 1.88
N ASP A 139 8.91 -15.66 2.01
CA ASP A 139 9.85 -16.79 2.18
C ASP A 139 9.65 -17.48 3.54
N VAL A 140 9.39 -16.72 4.60
CA VAL A 140 9.02 -17.31 5.90
C VAL A 140 7.65 -18.02 5.84
N ALA A 141 6.77 -17.61 4.91
CA ALA A 141 5.45 -18.23 4.73
C ALA A 141 5.48 -19.52 3.87
N LYS A 142 6.57 -19.80 3.15
CA LYS A 142 6.73 -21.01 2.30
C LYS A 142 6.80 -22.32 3.06
N ARG A 143 6.86 -22.31 4.40
CA ARG A 143 6.69 -23.52 5.23
C ARG A 143 5.23 -24.01 5.27
N VAL A 144 4.26 -23.28 4.72
CA VAL A 144 2.82 -23.63 4.81
C VAL A 144 2.12 -23.75 3.45
N THR A 145 2.58 -23.13 2.35
CA THR A 145 2.05 -23.40 0.98
C THR A 145 3.03 -22.93 -0.12
N PRO A 146 3.09 -23.62 -1.27
CA PRO A 146 3.94 -23.21 -2.40
C PRO A 146 3.32 -22.01 -3.10
N TYR A 147 3.73 -20.81 -2.72
CA TYR A 147 3.31 -19.58 -3.38
C TYR A 147 3.91 -19.52 -4.80
N ARG A 148 3.09 -19.84 -5.82
CA ARG A 148 3.46 -19.85 -7.25
C ARG A 148 4.18 -18.55 -7.65
N ARG A 149 5.31 -18.70 -8.35
CA ARG A 149 6.22 -17.66 -8.89
C ARG A 149 5.53 -16.31 -9.11
N THR A 150 5.58 -15.46 -8.11
CA THR A 150 5.17 -14.06 -8.23
C THR A 150 6.22 -13.35 -9.05
N ARG A 151 5.82 -12.75 -10.17
CA ARG A 151 6.73 -11.91 -10.94
C ARG A 151 6.87 -10.60 -10.18
N PHE A 152 7.98 -10.42 -9.47
CA PHE A 152 8.45 -9.11 -9.02
C PHE A 152 8.88 -8.29 -10.24
N ARG A 153 7.92 -7.89 -11.08
CA ARG A 153 8.13 -6.97 -12.21
C ARG A 153 7.83 -5.54 -11.75
N ASP A 154 8.64 -4.61 -12.22
CA ASP A 154 8.62 -3.15 -12.06
C ASP A 154 7.40 -2.58 -11.33
N PHE A 155 7.51 -2.47 -10.01
CA PHE A 155 6.44 -2.00 -9.11
C PHE A 155 5.97 -0.59 -9.40
N HIS A 156 6.86 0.28 -9.88
CA HIS A 156 6.58 1.67 -10.19
C HIS A 156 6.64 1.97 -11.70
N GLY A 157 6.84 0.94 -12.54
CA GLY A 157 7.05 1.07 -13.99
C GLY A 157 5.79 1.34 -14.81
N ALA A 158 4.60 1.04 -14.29
CA ALA A 158 3.34 1.13 -15.04
C ALA A 158 2.65 2.52 -15.01
N ASN A 159 3.22 3.51 -14.31
CA ASN A 159 2.62 4.86 -14.20
C ASN A 159 3.28 5.92 -15.10
N ARG A 160 4.10 5.49 -16.08
CA ARG A 160 4.74 6.41 -17.05
C ARG A 160 3.83 6.81 -18.21
N ASP A 161 2.75 6.06 -18.48
CA ASP A 161 1.97 6.20 -19.73
C ASP A 161 0.57 6.82 -19.57
N ARG A 162 0.38 7.79 -18.66
CA ARG A 162 -0.90 8.53 -18.56
C ARG A 162 -0.80 10.05 -18.44
N ARG A 163 0.38 10.61 -18.73
CA ARG A 163 0.56 12.06 -18.98
C ARG A 163 0.86 12.28 -20.46
N ALA A 164 -0.03 11.81 -21.32
CA ALA A 164 -0.09 12.14 -22.75
C ALA A 164 -1.47 11.72 -23.28
N ALA A 165 -2.50 12.50 -22.93
CA ALA A 165 -3.77 12.61 -23.64
C ALA A 165 -4.44 13.91 -23.17
#